data_AF-A0A1V4UQ70-F1
#
_entry.id   AF-A0A1V4UQ70-F1
#
_cell.length_a   1.000
_cell.length_b   1.000
_cell.length_c   1.000
_cell.angle_alpha   90.00
_cell.angle_beta   90.00
_cell.angle_gamma   90.00
#
_symmetry.space_group_name_H-M   'P 1'
#
loop_
_entity.id
_entity.type
_entity.pdbx_description
1 polymer ?
#
loop_
_entity_poly.entity_id
_entity_poly.type
_entity_poly.pdbx_seq_one_letter_code
_entity_poly.pdbx_strand_id
1 'polypeptide(L)' 'MINNRVKPTVNGTRSGYTIRFTCPNCAKENTIVYNMPKAFYKESRDAVCGKCRKHYTVLTPD' A
#
# COMPACT_ATOMS: atom_id res chain seq x y z
N MET A 1 -21.59 16.16 7.60
CA MET A 1 -21.06 15.45 6.41
C MET A 1 -19.79 14.73 6.82
N ILE A 2 -19.80 13.40 6.90
CA ILE A 2 -18.56 12.65 7.16
C ILE A 2 -17.71 12.77 5.89
N ASN A 3 -16.60 13.49 5.99
CA ASN A 3 -15.55 13.49 4.98
C ASN A 3 -14.87 12.12 5.02
N ASN A 4 -15.54 11.13 4.45
CA ASN A 4 -15.02 9.80 4.21
C ASN A 4 -13.94 9.94 3.14
N ARG A 5 -12.74 10.38 3.56
CA ARG A 5 -11.49 10.23 2.81
C ARG A 5 -11.17 8.74 2.80
N VAL A 6 -11.99 7.98 2.08
CA VAL A 6 -11.76 6.57 1.76
C VAL A 6 -10.40 6.56 1.09
N LYS A 7 -9.39 6.10 1.84
CA LYS A 7 -8.03 6.02 1.32
C LYS A 7 -8.10 5.09 0.12
N PRO A 8 -7.76 5.54 -1.11
CA PRO A 8 -7.90 4.72 -2.29
C PRO A 8 -7.18 3.38 -2.08
N THR A 9 -7.95 2.31 -2.17
CA THR A 9 -7.47 0.95 -1.99
C THR A 9 -6.75 0.51 -3.25
N VAL A 10 -5.58 -0.10 -3.10
CA VAL A 10 -4.74 -0.56 -4.22
C VAL A 10 -4.26 -1.97 -3.92
N ASN A 11 -4.25 -2.84 -4.93
CA ASN A 11 -3.70 -4.18 -4.76
C ASN A 11 -2.18 -4.11 -4.84
N GLY A 12 -1.51 -4.68 -3.83
CA GLY A 12 -0.07 -4.84 -3.80
C GLY A 12 0.33 -6.25 -4.22
N THR A 13 1.37 -6.35 -5.05
CA THR A 13 2.02 -7.61 -5.38
C THR A 13 3.03 -7.95 -4.29
N ARG A 14 2.87 -9.14 -3.71
CA ARG A 14 3.71 -9.72 -2.67
C ARG A 14 4.93 -10.39 -3.30
N SER A 15 6.11 -10.22 -2.73
CA SER A 15 7.35 -10.87 -3.20
C SER A 15 8.37 -10.94 -2.06
N GLY A 16 8.43 -12.08 -1.38
CA GLY A 16 9.15 -12.21 -0.11
C GLY A 16 8.69 -11.12 0.87
N TYR A 17 9.61 -10.57 1.67
CA TYR A 17 9.35 -9.46 2.59
C TYR A 17 9.10 -8.09 1.93
N THR A 18 8.69 -8.06 0.66
CA THR A 18 8.44 -6.81 -0.08
C THR A 18 7.04 -6.83 -0.69
N ILE A 19 6.32 -5.71 -0.56
CA ILE A 19 5.10 -5.45 -1.33
C ILE A 19 5.36 -4.32 -2.29
N ARG A 20 5.02 -4.52 -3.57
CA ARG A 20 5.04 -3.49 -4.61
C ARG A 20 3.62 -3.09 -4.94
N PHE A 21 3.36 -1.80 -5.08
CA PHE A 21 2.07 -1.27 -5.53
C PHE A 21 2.28 -0.07 -6.45
N THR A 22 1.41 0.08 -7.45
CA THR A 22 1.48 1.21 -8.38
C THR A 22 0.51 2.29 -7.92
N CYS A 23 0.98 3.52 -7.71
CA CYS A 23 0.11 4.63 -7.30
C CYS A 23 -0.81 5.03 -8.46
N PRO A 24 -2.15 4.86 -8.38
CA PRO A 24 -3.07 5.15 -9.49
C PRO A 24 -3.13 6.63 -9.88
N ASN A 25 -2.61 7.53 -9.03
CA ASN A 25 -2.61 8.98 -9.29
C ASN A 25 -1.33 9.51 -9.97
N CYS A 26 -0.24 8.74 -9.99
CA CYS A 26 1.03 9.19 -10.60
C CYS A 26 1.75 8.11 -11.42
N ALA A 27 1.14 6.93 -11.58
CA ALA A 27 1.73 5.73 -12.21
C ALA A 27 3.13 5.37 -11.68
N LYS A 28 3.45 5.81 -10.46
CA LYS A 28 4.73 5.56 -9.79
C LYS A 28 4.65 4.18 -9.13
N GLU A 29 5.53 3.26 -9.51
CA GLU A 29 5.76 2.05 -8.74
C GLU A 29 6.38 2.41 -7.39
N ASN A 30 5.84 1.81 -6.34
CA ASN A 30 6.07 2.17 -4.96
C ASN A 30 6.28 0.87 -4.17
N THR A 31 7.27 0.84 -3.29
CA THR A 31 7.76 -0.40 -2.67
C THR A 31 7.75 -0.28 -1.15
N ILE A 32 7.21 -1.29 -0.47
CA ILE A 32 7.14 -1.41 0.99
C ILE A 32 7.98 -2.61 1.39
N VAL A 33 9.05 -2.38 2.15
CA VAL A 33 9.92 -3.44 2.68
C VAL A 33 9.55 -3.73 4.13
N TYR A 34 9.37 -5.01 4.46
CA TYR A 34 8.98 -5.49 5.78
C TYR A 34 10.20 -5.98 6.56
N ASN A 35 10.68 -5.16 7.50
CA ASN A 35 11.72 -5.57 8.47
C ASN A 35 11.19 -6.40 9.64
N MET A 36 9.89 -6.73 9.71
CA MET A 36 9.30 -7.52 10.80
C MET A 36 8.33 -8.58 10.30
N PRO A 37 8.52 -9.88 10.65
CA PRO A 37 7.64 -10.96 10.20
C PRO A 37 6.21 -10.85 10.75
N LYS A 38 6.00 -10.29 11.95
CA LYS A 38 4.65 -10.00 12.49
C LYS A 38 3.87 -8.97 11.66
N ALA A 39 4.53 -8.12 10.88
CA ALA A 39 3.86 -7.17 9.99
C ALA A 39 3.51 -7.78 8.63
N PHE A 40 4.05 -8.95 8.30
CA PHE A 40 3.91 -9.62 7.00
C PHE A 40 2.56 -10.31 6.79
N TYR A 41 1.90 -10.71 7.88
CA TYR A 41 0.58 -11.36 7.87
C TYR A 41 -0.61 -10.38 7.93
N LYS A 42 -0.41 -9.09 7.65
CA LYS A 42 -1.51 -8.12 7.56
C LYS A 42 -2.03 -8.04 6.13
N GLU A 43 -3.27 -8.48 5.92
CA GLU A 43 -3.99 -8.40 4.64
C GLU A 43 -4.09 -6.97 4.08
N SER A 44 -4.09 -5.96 4.98
CA SER A 44 -4.20 -4.54 4.62
C SER A 44 -3.20 -3.66 5.37
N ARG A 45 -2.65 -2.67 4.65
CA ARG A 45 -1.67 -1.71 5.18
C ARG A 45 -1.81 -0.32 4.58
N ASP A 46 -1.78 0.71 5.42
CA ASP A 46 -1.58 2.08 4.99
C ASP A 46 -0.19 2.29 4.39
N ALA A 47 -0.13 2.86 3.19
CA ALA A 47 1.10 3.28 2.53
C ALA A 47 0.96 4.70 1.95
N VAL A 48 2.08 5.41 1.84
CA VAL A 48 2.11 6.76 1.26
C VAL A 48 2.88 6.72 -0.05
N CYS A 49 2.32 7.31 -1.10
CA CYS A 49 3.01 7.38 -2.39
C CYS A 49 4.18 8.37 -2.32
N GLY A 50 5.41 7.94 -2.58
CA GLY A 50 6.60 8.79 -2.40
C GLY A 50 6.60 10.03 -3.30
N LYS A 51 5.98 9.93 -4.50
CA LYS A 51 5.83 11.04 -5.46
C LYS A 51 4.62 11.93 -5.14
N CYS A 52 3.44 11.34 -4.94
CA CYS A 52 2.19 12.09 -4.77
C CYS A 52 1.88 12.51 -3.32
N ARG A 53 2.58 11.97 -2.32
CA ARG A 53 2.27 12.03 -0.87
C ARG A 53 0.82 11.68 -0.46
N LYS A 54 0.00 11.18 -1.39
CA LYS A 54 -1.33 10.62 -1.12
C LYS A 54 -1.21 9.31 -0.34
N HIS A 55 -2.15 9.09 0.59
CA HIS A 55 -2.28 7.87 1.37
C HIS A 55 -3.15 6.86 0.62
N TYR A 56 -2.74 5.60 0.64
CA TYR A 56 -3.39 4.46 -0.02
C TYR A 56 -3.50 3.31 0.96
N THR A 57 -4.55 2.51 0.85
CA THR A 57 -4.65 1.24 1.56
C THR A 57 -4.18 0.14 0.62
N VAL A 58 -2.99 -0.39 0.86
CA VAL A 58 -2.45 -1.52 0.08
C VAL A 58 -3.06 -2.80 0.63
N LEU A 59 -3.80 -3.52 -0.21
CA LEU A 59 -4.26 -4.87 0.07
C LEU A 59 -3.27 -5.88 -0.52
N THR A 60 -2.89 -6.86 0.28
CA THR A 60 -2.22 -8.08 -0.19
C THR A 60 -3.13 -9.27 0.09
N PRO A 61 -3.88 -9.76 -0.91
CA PRO A 61 -4.44 -11.10 -0.83
C PRO A 61 -3.29 -12.12 -0.71
N ASP A 62 -3.58 -13.24 -0.04
CA ASP A 62 -2.71 -14.42 0.07
C ASP A 62 -2.85 -15.31 -1.18
#